data_AF-A0A1Q7J128-F1
#
_entry.id   AF-A0A1Q7J128-F1
#
_cell.length_a   1.000
_cell.length_b   1.000
_cell.length_c   1.000
_cell.angle_alpha   90.00
_cell.angle_beta   90.00
_cell.angle_gamma   90.00
#
_symmetry.space_group_name_H-M   'P 1'
#
loop_
_entity.id
_entity.type
_entity.pdbx_description
1 polymer ?
#
loop_
_entity_poly.entity_id
_entity_poly.type
_entity_poly.pdbx_seq_one_letter_code
_entity_poly.pdbx_strand_id
1 'polypeptide(L)'
;MHALSLERKILLAFVAGGLLLLGAGWFVVSNGRAYLAAEEQADHLRDTERALLAVELSLRGAESGQRGYLLTGREDYLGPYERALDDIGRQMEEARTLRSFAAS
;
A
#
# COMPACT_ATOMS: atom_id res chain seq x y z
N MET A 1 20.69 -45.14 37.81
CA MET A 1 19.86 -44.07 37.22
C MET A 1 19.50 -43.09 38.33
N HIS A 2 20.25 -42.00 38.49
CA HIS A 2 19.99 -41.04 39.56
C HIS A 2 18.70 -40.26 39.23
N ALA A 3 17.62 -40.56 39.96
CA ALA A 3 16.40 -39.78 39.90
C ALA A 3 16.74 -38.34 40.33
N LEU A 4 16.60 -37.39 39.41
CA LEU A 4 16.71 -35.96 39.71
C LEU A 4 15.76 -35.64 40.87
N SER A 5 16.25 -34.94 41.90
CA SER A 5 15.43 -34.47 43.02
C SER A 5 14.24 -33.66 42.49
N LEU A 6 13.10 -33.76 43.18
CA LEU A 6 11.85 -33.08 42.78
C LEU A 6 12.08 -31.57 42.54
N GLU A 7 12.91 -30.96 43.38
CA GLU A 7 13.36 -29.58 43.25
C GLU A 7 14.06 -29.27 41.91
N ARG A 8 15.00 -30.14 41.48
CA ARG A 8 15.68 -29.98 40.19
C ARG A 8 14.72 -30.08 39.01
N LYS A 9 13.70 -30.94 39.09
CA LYS A 9 12.69 -31.06 38.02
C LYS A 9 11.83 -29.80 37.92
N ILE A 10 11.44 -29.22 39.07
CA ILE A 10 10.66 -27.98 39.13
C ILE A 10 11.49 -26.82 38.57
N LEU A 11 12.76 -26.69 38.98
CA LEU A 11 13.66 -25.65 38.48
C LEU A 11 13.87 -25.77 36.95
N LEU A 12 14.09 -26.98 36.43
CA LEU A 12 14.23 -27.20 34.99
C LEU A 12 12.96 -26.81 34.23
N ALA A 13 11.77 -27.16 34.74
CA ALA A 13 10.50 -26.79 34.13
C ALA A 13 10.32 -25.27 34.13
N PHE A 14 10.67 -24.59 35.22
CA PHE A 14 10.55 -23.14 35.33
C PHE A 14 11.50 -22.41 34.37
N VAL A 15 12.76 -22.84 34.30
CA VAL A 15 13.75 -22.28 33.36
C VAL A 15 13.34 -22.54 31.92
N ALA A 16 12.86 -23.75 31.60
CA ALA A 16 12.38 -24.08 30.27
C ALA A 16 11.16 -23.22 29.88
N GLY A 17 10.21 -22.99 30.79
CA GLY A 17 9.08 -22.10 30.56
C GLY A 17 9.51 -20.65 30.33
N GLY A 18 10.45 -20.14 31.13
CA GLY A 18 11.01 -18.80 30.95
C GLY A 18 11.70 -18.62 29.60
N LEU A 19 12.52 -19.59 29.19
CA LEU A 19 13.18 -19.56 27.88
C LEU A 19 12.17 -19.62 26.72
N LEU A 20 11.09 -20.40 26.87
CA LEU A 20 10.00 -20.44 25.90
C LEU A 20 9.31 -19.08 25.75
N LEU A 21 9.02 -18.40 26.86
CA LEU A 21 8.41 -17.07 26.83
C LEU A 21 9.33 -16.03 26.20
N LEU A 22 10.62 -16.06 26.53
CA LEU A 22 11.62 -15.19 25.93
C LEU A 22 11.76 -15.45 24.42
N GLY A 23 11.79 -16.71 24.01
CA GLY A 23 11.83 -17.12 22.60
C GLY A 23 10.58 -16.67 21.84
N ALA A 24 9.39 -16.84 22.43
CA ALA A 24 8.13 -16.36 21.85
C ALA A 24 8.10 -14.83 21.73
N GLY A 25 8.53 -14.12 22.77
CA GLY A 25 8.64 -12.65 22.75
C GLY A 25 9.60 -12.17 21.68
N TRP A 26 10.79 -12.79 21.59
CA TRP A 26 11.76 -12.51 20.53
C TRP A 26 11.17 -12.78 19.14
N PHE A 27 10.50 -13.93 18.97
CA PHE A 27 9.84 -14.31 17.72
C PHE A 27 8.75 -13.31 17.33
N VAL A 28 7.94 -12.83 18.27
CA VAL A 28 6.92 -11.81 18.02
C VAL A 28 7.55 -10.48 17.59
N VAL A 29 8.63 -10.04 18.24
CA VAL A 29 9.30 -8.78 17.88
C VAL A 29 10.02 -8.88 16.53
N SER A 30 10.63 -10.03 16.21
CA SER A 30 11.30 -10.24 14.93
C SER A 30 10.32 -10.36 13.77
N ASN A 31 9.17 -11.05 13.97
CA ASN A 31 8.14 -11.21 12.95
C ASN A 31 7.21 -9.99 12.83
N GLY A 32 6.93 -9.29 13.93
CA GLY A 32 6.07 -8.09 13.91
C GLY A 32 6.62 -6.97 13.02
N ARG A 33 7.95 -6.86 12.93
CA ARG A 33 8.60 -5.93 11.99
C ARG A 33 8.39 -6.31 10.52
N ALA A 34 8.27 -7.60 10.22
CA ALA A 34 7.97 -8.08 8.88
C ALA A 34 6.49 -7.88 8.51
N TYR A 35 5.58 -7.93 9.48
CA TYR A 35 4.15 -7.67 9.26
C TYR A 35 3.87 -6.19 8.95
N LEU A 36 4.49 -5.28 9.71
CA LEU A 36 4.35 -3.83 9.48
C LEU A 36 4.97 -3.39 8.15
N ALA A 37 6.08 -3.99 7.73
CA ALA A 37 6.70 -3.69 6.43
C ALA A 37 5.86 -4.16 5.22
N ALA A 38 5.02 -5.19 5.40
CA ALA A 38 4.13 -5.68 4.35
C ALA A 38 2.91 -4.75 4.14
N GLU A 39 2.49 -4.03 5.18
CA GLU A 39 1.38 -3.08 5.12
C GLU A 39 1.75 -1.81 4.35
N GLU A 40 2.96 -1.29 4.60
CA GLU A 40 3.48 -0.09 3.92
C GLU A 40 3.60 -0.28 2.39
N GLN A 41 4.07 -1.45 1.94
CA GLN A 41 4.13 -1.78 0.51
C GLN A 41 2.74 -1.87 -0.14
N ALA A 42 1.76 -2.41 0.57
CA ALA A 42 0.39 -2.55 0.07
C ALA A 42 -0.29 -1.19 -0.10
N ASP A 43 -0.02 -0.23 0.78
CA ASP A 43 -0.58 1.12 0.69
C ASP A 43 0.01 1.90 -0.50
N HIS A 44 1.32 1.78 -0.76
CA HIS A 44 1.96 2.43 -1.92
C HIS A 44 1.42 1.94 -3.28
N LEU A 45 1.16 0.64 -3.40
CA LEU A 45 0.56 0.05 -4.60
C LEU A 45 -0.84 0.63 -4.84
N ARG A 46 -1.66 0.76 -3.78
CA ARG A 46 -3.01 1.32 -3.83
C ARG A 46 -3.01 2.80 -4.22
N ASP A 47 -2.06 3.58 -3.72
CA ASP A 47 -1.96 5.00 -4.05
C ASP A 47 -1.57 5.21 -5.52
N THR A 48 -0.66 4.39 -6.05
CA THR A 48 -0.29 4.42 -7.47
C THR A 48 -1.49 4.03 -8.35
N GLU A 49 -2.24 3.00 -7.98
CA GLU A 49 -3.45 2.58 -8.70
C GLU A 49 -4.51 3.70 -8.75
N ARG A 50 -4.76 4.36 -7.62
CA ARG A 50 -5.69 5.49 -7.53
C ARG A 50 -5.28 6.65 -8.44
N ALA A 51 -3.99 6.99 -8.44
CA ALA A 51 -3.47 8.06 -9.29
C ALA A 51 -3.66 7.74 -10.78
N LEU A 52 -3.43 6.50 -11.21
CA LEU A 52 -3.66 6.06 -12.59
C LEU A 52 -5.14 6.08 -12.97
N LEU A 53 -6.03 5.61 -12.08
CA LEU A 53 -7.47 5.66 -12.30
C LEU A 53 -7.98 7.10 -12.48
N ALA A 54 -7.41 8.06 -11.73
CA ALA A 54 -7.75 9.47 -11.87
C ALA A 54 -7.40 10.01 -13.27
N VAL A 55 -6.20 9.68 -13.79
CA VAL A 55 -5.80 10.04 -15.16
C VAL A 55 -6.73 9.42 -16.20
N GLU A 56 -7.08 8.13 -16.04
CA GLU A 56 -7.97 7.44 -16.97
C GLU A 56 -9.36 8.10 -17.04
N LEU A 57 -9.92 8.46 -15.88
CA LEU A 57 -11.22 9.13 -15.80
C LEU A 57 -11.19 10.50 -16.51
N SER A 58 -10.14 11.30 -16.28
CA SER A 58 -9.95 12.59 -16.95
C SER A 58 -9.88 12.42 -18.47
N LEU A 59 -9.08 11.45 -18.94
CA LEU A 59 -8.94 11.15 -20.37
C LEU A 59 -10.26 10.72 -21.03
N ARG A 60 -11.03 9.85 -20.37
CA ARG A 60 -12.34 9.43 -20.89
C ARG A 60 -13.32 10.61 -20.95
N GLY A 61 -13.29 11.49 -19.95
CA GLY A 61 -14.07 12.73 -19.96
C GLY A 61 -13.68 13.62 -21.14
N ALA A 62 -12.37 13.77 -21.38
CA ALA A 62 -11.83 14.52 -22.50
C ALA A 62 -12.28 13.97 -23.86
N GLU A 63 -12.14 12.66 -24.06
CA GLU A 63 -12.55 11.98 -25.29
C GLU A 63 -14.06 12.14 -25.53
N SER A 64 -14.87 11.96 -24.48
CA SER A 64 -16.32 12.11 -24.58
C SER A 64 -16.72 13.53 -24.96
N GLY A 65 -16.09 14.54 -24.36
CA GLY A 65 -16.33 15.95 -24.68
C GLY A 65 -15.92 16.30 -26.12
N GLN A 66 -14.71 15.91 -26.53
CA GLN A 66 -14.25 16.11 -27.90
C GLN A 66 -15.18 15.44 -28.93
N ARG A 67 -15.59 14.19 -28.68
CA ARG A 67 -16.52 13.49 -29.56
C ARG A 67 -17.88 14.18 -29.62
N GLY A 68 -18.40 14.68 -28.50
CA GLY A 68 -19.63 15.45 -28.47
C GLY A 68 -19.55 16.72 -29.33
N TYR A 69 -18.44 17.44 -29.25
CA TYR A 69 -18.18 18.62 -30.09
C TYR A 69 -18.06 18.23 -31.58
N LEU A 70 -17.23 17.24 -31.91
CA LEU A 70 -17.03 16.82 -33.30
C LEU A 70 -18.32 16.31 -33.98
N LEU A 71 -19.23 15.70 -33.21
CA LEU A 71 -20.49 15.19 -33.74
C LEU A 71 -21.58 16.26 -33.88
N THR A 72 -21.55 17.32 -33.05
CA THR A 72 -22.67 18.28 -32.97
C THR A 72 -22.30 19.72 -33.32
N GLY A 73 -21.00 20.05 -33.34
CA GLY A 73 -20.48 21.40 -33.48
C GLY A 73 -20.74 22.32 -32.27
N ARG A 74 -21.33 21.82 -31.18
CA ARG A 74 -21.69 22.64 -30.01
C ARG A 74 -20.55 22.70 -29.00
N GLU A 75 -20.09 23.92 -28.72
CA GLU A 75 -19.00 24.19 -27.77
C GLU A 75 -19.30 23.73 -26.34
N ASP A 76 -20.58 23.61 -25.96
CA ASP A 76 -21.01 23.11 -24.64
C ASP A 76 -20.43 21.71 -24.30
N TYR A 77 -20.06 20.91 -25.31
CA TYR A 77 -19.42 19.62 -25.12
C TYR A 77 -17.92 19.70 -24.80
N LEU A 78 -17.27 20.86 -24.94
CA LEU A 78 -15.84 21.01 -24.68
C LEU A 78 -15.51 21.15 -23.19
N GLY A 79 -16.49 21.44 -22.33
CA GLY A 79 -16.25 21.60 -20.89
C GLY A 79 -15.51 20.42 -20.21
N PRO A 80 -15.86 19.14 -20.47
CA PRO A 80 -15.08 17.99 -20.01
C PRO A 80 -13.65 17.91 -20.57
N TYR A 81 -13.44 18.35 -21.82
CA TYR A 81 -12.11 18.36 -22.45
C TYR A 81 -11.20 19.42 -21.81
N GLU A 82 -11.71 20.63 -21.64
CA GLU A 82 -10.97 21.73 -21.01
C GLU A 82 -10.54 21.40 -19.59
N ARG A 83 -11.46 20.87 -18.77
CA ARG A 83 -11.13 20.43 -17.40
C ARG A 83 -10.07 19.33 -17.38
N ALA A 84 -10.13 18.39 -18.32
CA ALA A 84 -9.16 17.31 -18.38
C ALA A 84 -7.74 17.80 -18.73
N LEU A 85 -7.60 18.88 -19.52
CA LEU A 85 -6.29 19.47 -19.81
C LEU A 85 -5.60 19.96 -18.54
N ASP A 86 -6.35 20.57 -17.62
CA ASP A 86 -5.84 21.04 -16.34
C ASP A 86 -5.56 19.88 -15.37
N ASP A 87 -6.46 18.88 -15.32
CA ASP A 87 -6.39 17.78 -14.36
C ASP A 87 -5.29 16.75 -14.70
N ILE A 88 -5.13 16.38 -15.98
CA ILE A 88 -4.17 15.34 -16.39
C ILE A 88 -2.74 15.75 -16.06
N GLY A 89 -2.38 17.01 -16.26
CA GLY A 89 -1.02 17.49 -15.95
C GLY A 89 -0.66 17.27 -14.47
N ARG A 90 -1.57 17.69 -13.58
CA ARG A 90 -1.43 17.52 -12.13
C ARG A 90 -1.42 16.04 -11.72
N GLN A 91 -2.34 15.24 -12.25
CA GLN A 91 -2.44 13.81 -11.92
C GLN A 91 -1.21 13.00 -12.39
N MET A 92 -0.62 13.38 -13.53
CA MET A 92 0.60 12.75 -14.05
C MET A 92 1.84 13.08 -13.20
N GLU A 93 1.94 14.31 -12.68
CA GLU A 93 2.98 14.72 -11.74
C GLU A 93 2.89 13.90 -10.43
N GLU A 94 1.67 13.73 -9.92
CA GLU A 94 1.38 12.95 -8.71
C GLU A 94 1.73 11.46 -8.89
N ALA A 95 1.28 10.85 -10.00
CA ALA A 95 1.62 9.46 -10.33
C ALA A 95 3.14 9.24 -10.49
N ARG A 96 3.84 10.20 -11.09
CA ARG A 96 5.31 10.15 -11.26
C ARG A 96 6.02 10.23 -9.90
N THR A 97 5.54 11.08 -9.01
CA THR A 97 6.09 11.25 -7.66
C THR A 97 5.94 9.96 -6.87
N LEU A 98 4.73 9.39 -6.80
CA LEU A 98 4.45 8.13 -6.11
C LEU A 98 5.34 6.97 -6.60
N ARG A 99 5.50 6.84 -7.92
CA ARG A 99 6.39 5.84 -8.51
C ARG A 99 7.86 6.05 -8.11
N SER A 100 8.33 7.29 -8.04
CA SER A 100 9.74 7.59 -7.71
C SER A 100 10.10 7.22 -6.27
N PHE A 101 9.17 7.41 -5.32
CA PHE A 101 9.32 6.97 -3.94
C PHE A 101 9.31 5.45 -3.79
N ALA A 102 8.55 4.74 -4.62
CA ALA A 102 8.53 3.27 -4.62
C ALA A 102 9.80 2.63 -5.21
N ALA A 103 10.60 3.38 -5.96
CA ALA A 103 11.81 2.88 -6.63
C ALA A 103 13.11 3.16 -5.86
N SER A 104 13.05 3.91 -4.75
CA SER A 104 14.17 4.25 -3.86
C SER A 104 14.16 3.39 -2.60
#